data_AF-A0A835IHB4-F1
#
_entry.id   AF-A0A835IHB4-F1
#
_cell.length_a   1.000
_cell.length_b   1.000
_cell.length_c   1.000
_cell.angle_alpha   90.00
_cell.angle_beta   90.00
_cell.angle_gamma   90.00
#
_symmetry.space_group_name_H-M   'P 1'
#
loop_
_entity.id
_entity.type
_entity.pdbx_description
1 polymer ?
#
loop_
_entity_poly.entity_id
_entity_poly.type
_entity_poly.pdbx_seq_one_letter_code
_entity_poly.pdbx_strand_id
1 'polypeptide(L)'
;MDKGRASKTYKFGDRSSSDIIVRLRNREGRPEWIYCHSLILKEKSKFFADQLSRLESTNCIEVQCSESDYDHHVKLLKLLYVRADHLLLDSWDSIRTALGVLQAAVSLCCEEISQSCIQYLEAVPWEDKEEEEILKAVSGLGSLAMPILARIQPVNLNATKNVFISAIQVATSIGGSYPPLCDGLKTSAQEQVEYMLVEDEDMPLVTADEEVRSEIKIGLSKIFSAFLQELSSVEAAENEVMRSLLDLEWMCNMLLKMDLLKDFVFIWVENSYNVLGVVQDIKFDSIMWGVKVKLIEVTGKVLEAVGYGNVVLPAPIRVQLLKIWLPFIRKMKPLLDSIGTEEVGFPYKMDDDLCQGIEGAIISLVLALPSNDQADILVEWMQTQPLRYPDLSEAFEIWCYRTKSAKRRLLVGFDNANNATVSL
;
A
#
# COMPACT_ATOMS: atom_id res chain seq x y z
N MET A 1 -31.17 55.26 -43.92
CA MET A 1 -29.69 55.19 -44.00
C MET A 1 -29.21 54.47 -42.77
N ASP A 2 -29.18 53.14 -42.85
CA ASP A 2 -28.75 52.27 -41.78
C ASP A 2 -27.30 51.88 -42.08
N LYS A 3 -26.34 52.45 -41.34
CA LYS A 3 -24.92 52.14 -41.52
C LYS A 3 -24.66 50.80 -40.83
N GLY A 4 -24.59 49.73 -41.63
CA GLY A 4 -24.14 48.42 -41.20
C GLY A 4 -22.81 48.53 -40.43
N ARG A 5 -22.88 48.27 -39.12
CA ARG A 5 -21.72 48.18 -38.24
C ARG A 5 -21.05 46.84 -38.57
N ALA A 6 -20.17 46.83 -39.57
CA ALA A 6 -19.31 45.69 -39.85
C ALA A 6 -18.57 45.32 -38.55
N SER A 7 -18.79 44.11 -38.04
CA SER A 7 -18.06 43.59 -36.90
C SER A 7 -16.57 43.55 -37.27
N LYS A 8 -15.79 44.53 -36.79
CA LYS A 8 -14.35 44.58 -37.04
C LYS A 8 -13.72 43.32 -36.44
N THR A 9 -13.07 42.53 -37.29
CA THR A 9 -12.33 41.34 -36.84
C THR A 9 -10.91 41.76 -36.55
N TYR A 10 -10.61 41.99 -35.27
CA TYR A 10 -9.27 42.33 -34.81
C TYR A 10 -8.39 41.08 -34.79
N LYS A 11 -7.19 41.18 -35.36
CA LYS A 11 -6.19 40.10 -35.37
C LYS A 11 -4.97 40.53 -34.55
N PHE A 12 -4.46 39.61 -33.73
CA PHE A 12 -3.25 39.85 -32.93
C PHE A 12 -2.05 40.17 -33.83
N GLY A 13 -1.29 41.22 -33.50
CA GLY A 13 -0.09 41.62 -34.24
C GLY A 13 -0.32 42.41 -35.54
N ASP A 14 -1.58 42.76 -35.88
CA ASP A 14 -1.87 43.54 -37.09
C ASP A 14 -1.48 45.02 -36.92
N ARG A 15 -0.37 45.41 -37.56
CA ARG A 15 0.15 46.79 -37.53
C ARG A 15 -0.79 47.82 -38.14
N SER A 16 -1.68 47.42 -39.05
CA SER A 16 -2.53 48.34 -39.79
C SER A 16 -3.74 48.83 -38.98
N SER A 17 -4.19 48.01 -38.03
CA SER A 17 -5.40 48.28 -37.24
C SER A 17 -5.15 48.48 -35.74
N SER A 18 -3.94 48.15 -35.26
CA SER A 18 -3.53 48.33 -33.86
C SER A 18 -3.37 49.81 -33.50
N ASP A 19 -3.90 50.19 -32.34
CA ASP A 19 -3.84 51.55 -31.78
C ASP A 19 -2.85 51.66 -30.60
N ILE A 20 -2.33 50.53 -30.11
CA ILE A 20 -1.39 50.48 -29.00
C ILE A 20 -0.26 49.46 -29.19
N ILE A 21 0.89 49.74 -28.59
CA ILE A 21 2.05 48.84 -28.55
C ILE A 21 2.25 48.35 -27.11
N VAL A 22 2.30 47.03 -26.91
CA VAL A 22 2.74 46.43 -25.65
C VAL A 22 4.22 46.08 -25.79
N ARG A 23 5.06 46.66 -24.94
CA ARG A 23 6.49 46.41 -24.88
C ARG A 23 6.78 45.43 -23.75
N LEU A 24 7.17 44.21 -24.10
CA LEU A 24 7.66 43.24 -23.14
C LEU A 24 9.14 43.55 -22.85
N ARG A 25 9.45 43.89 -21.59
CA ARG A 25 10.79 44.29 -21.19
C ARG A 25 11.43 43.22 -20.34
N ASN A 26 12.50 42.65 -20.89
CA ASN A 26 13.40 41.77 -20.17
C ASN A 26 14.48 42.57 -19.42
N ARG A 27 14.98 42.03 -18.30
CA ARG A 27 16.10 42.64 -17.56
C ARG A 27 17.44 42.51 -18.30
N GLU A 28 17.58 41.55 -19.21
CA GLU A 28 18.86 41.18 -19.84
C GLU A 28 18.86 41.25 -21.38
N GLY A 29 17.69 41.43 -22.03
CA GLY A 29 17.52 41.31 -23.49
C GLY A 29 16.96 42.54 -24.23
N ARG A 30 16.81 42.41 -25.56
CA ARG A 30 16.17 43.44 -26.42
C ARG A 30 14.66 43.48 -26.16
N PRO A 31 14.06 44.67 -25.99
CA PRO A 31 12.62 44.80 -25.85
C PRO A 31 11.91 44.41 -27.16
N GLU A 32 10.83 43.63 -27.08
CA GLU A 32 9.99 43.33 -28.24
C GLU A 32 8.70 44.14 -28.19
N TRP A 33 8.28 44.61 -29.38
CA TRP A 33 7.11 45.46 -29.56
C TRP A 33 5.98 44.65 -30.18
N ILE A 34 4.89 44.50 -29.43
CA ILE A 34 3.71 43.75 -29.86
C ILE A 34 2.60 44.74 -30.15
N TYR A 35 2.07 44.70 -31.38
CA TYR A 35 0.98 45.56 -31.83
C TYR A 35 -0.36 44.98 -31.39
N CYS A 36 -1.11 45.77 -30.61
CA CYS A 36 -2.33 45.36 -29.94
C CYS A 36 -3.46 46.40 -30.11
N HIS A 37 -4.66 46.01 -29.69
CA HIS A 37 -5.87 46.82 -29.72
C HIS A 37 -6.29 47.18 -28.28
N SER A 38 -6.30 48.47 -27.97
CA SER A 38 -6.60 48.99 -26.63
C SER A 38 -7.97 48.56 -26.12
N LEU A 39 -8.95 48.43 -27.03
CA LEU A 39 -10.29 47.94 -26.73
C LEU A 39 -10.27 46.53 -26.10
N ILE A 40 -9.54 45.59 -26.72
CA ILE A 40 -9.45 44.19 -26.26
C ILE A 40 -8.69 44.13 -24.93
N LEU A 41 -7.56 44.84 -24.84
CA LEU A 41 -6.75 44.85 -23.62
C LEU A 41 -7.53 45.42 -22.42
N LYS A 42 -8.28 46.51 -22.61
CA LYS A 42 -9.14 47.09 -21.54
C LYS A 42 -10.24 46.16 -21.10
N GLU A 43 -10.87 45.48 -22.05
CA GLU A 43 -11.99 44.58 -21.77
C GLU A 43 -11.53 43.34 -20.99
N LYS A 44 -10.34 42.81 -21.32
CA LYS A 44 -9.89 41.50 -20.84
C LYS A 44 -8.84 41.55 -19.73
N SER A 45 -8.35 42.73 -19.34
CA SER A 45 -7.34 42.91 -18.28
C SER A 45 -7.54 44.21 -17.52
N LYS A 46 -7.69 44.10 -16.19
CA LYS A 46 -7.77 45.27 -15.30
C LYS A 46 -6.45 46.06 -15.28
N PHE A 47 -5.32 45.37 -15.31
CA PHE A 47 -4.00 46.02 -15.40
C PHE A 47 -3.90 46.91 -16.63
N PHE A 48 -4.24 46.39 -17.81
CA PHE A 48 -4.17 47.19 -19.03
C PHE A 48 -5.21 48.32 -19.04
N ALA A 49 -6.40 48.10 -18.47
CA ALA A 49 -7.39 49.16 -18.30
C ALA A 49 -6.87 50.33 -17.45
N ASP A 50 -6.22 50.02 -16.33
CA ASP A 50 -5.62 51.02 -15.43
C ASP A 50 -4.46 51.74 -16.10
N GLN A 51 -3.53 51.02 -16.75
CA GLN A 51 -2.41 51.63 -17.45
C GLN A 51 -2.89 52.56 -18.57
N LEU A 52 -3.87 52.14 -19.35
CA LEU A 52 -4.46 52.92 -20.43
C LEU A 52 -5.22 54.16 -19.98
N SER A 53 -5.73 54.17 -18.74
CA SER A 53 -6.37 55.35 -18.16
C SER A 53 -5.38 56.45 -17.76
N ARG A 54 -4.11 56.08 -17.53
CA ARG A 54 -3.03 56.97 -17.08
C ARG A 54 -2.14 57.47 -18.22
N LEU A 55 -2.34 56.97 -19.44
CA LEU A 55 -1.53 57.36 -20.60
C LEU A 55 -1.98 58.72 -21.14
N GLU A 56 -1.14 59.75 -20.99
CA GLU A 56 -1.44 61.12 -21.44
C GLU A 56 -1.00 61.40 -22.89
N SER A 57 -0.04 60.65 -23.45
CA SER A 57 0.55 60.98 -24.78
C SER A 57 1.31 59.86 -25.51
N THR A 58 1.65 58.74 -24.87
CA THR A 58 2.38 57.63 -25.52
C THR A 58 1.50 56.41 -25.71
N ASN A 59 1.40 55.89 -26.93
CA ASN A 59 0.62 54.67 -27.24
C ASN A 59 1.43 53.39 -26.92
N CYS A 60 2.14 53.36 -25.79
CA CYS A 60 3.03 52.26 -25.42
C CYS A 60 2.86 51.88 -23.94
N ILE A 61 2.61 50.60 -23.66
CA ILE A 61 2.56 50.05 -22.29
C ILE A 61 3.77 49.15 -22.10
N GLU A 62 4.51 49.35 -21.01
CA GLU A 62 5.61 48.46 -20.63
C GLU A 62 5.12 47.39 -19.66
N VAL A 63 5.41 46.13 -19.97
CA VAL A 63 5.19 44.98 -19.08
C VAL A 63 6.54 44.35 -18.79
N GLN A 64 6.86 44.20 -17.51
CA GLN A 64 8.11 43.61 -17.08
C GLN A 64 8.00 42.08 -17.08
N CYS A 65 8.93 41.40 -17.74
CA CYS A 65 9.00 39.93 -17.76
C CYS A 65 10.46 39.45 -17.63
N SER A 66 10.66 38.20 -17.27
CA SER A 66 11.97 37.52 -17.31
C SER A 66 12.19 36.86 -18.68
N GLU A 67 13.40 36.33 -18.96
CA GLU A 67 13.63 35.49 -20.16
C GLU A 67 12.78 34.23 -20.16
N SER A 68 12.61 33.59 -19.00
CA SER A 68 11.85 32.35 -18.88
C SER A 68 10.33 32.52 -19.05
N ASP A 69 9.81 33.72 -18.79
CA ASP A 69 8.37 33.98 -18.80
C ASP A 69 7.91 34.72 -20.07
N TYR A 70 8.83 35.03 -20.98
CA TYR A 70 8.56 35.78 -22.19
C TYR A 70 7.50 35.11 -23.06
N ASP A 71 7.72 33.85 -23.40
CA ASP A 71 6.82 33.09 -24.27
C ASP A 71 5.42 32.96 -23.64
N HIS A 72 5.34 32.87 -22.31
CA HIS A 72 4.08 32.85 -21.58
C HIS A 72 3.32 34.19 -21.70
N HIS A 73 4.00 35.33 -21.61
CA HIS A 73 3.38 36.64 -21.81
C HIS A 73 2.92 36.84 -23.26
N VAL A 74 3.69 36.37 -24.24
CA VAL A 74 3.28 36.40 -25.66
C VAL A 74 2.05 35.51 -25.88
N LYS A 75 2.03 34.29 -25.31
CA LYS A 75 0.88 33.38 -25.41
C LYS A 75 -0.35 33.99 -24.72
N LEU A 76 -0.20 34.57 -23.54
CA LEU A 76 -1.26 35.32 -22.84
C LEU A 76 -1.86 36.40 -23.73
N LEU A 77 -1.03 37.25 -24.34
CA LEU A 77 -1.50 38.34 -25.21
C LEU A 77 -2.23 37.81 -26.46
N LYS A 78 -1.80 36.67 -27.02
CA LYS A 78 -2.52 35.98 -28.10
C LYS A 78 -3.89 35.49 -27.63
N LEU A 79 -3.98 34.91 -26.43
CA LEU A 79 -5.21 34.36 -25.86
C LEU A 79 -6.28 35.45 -25.61
N LEU A 80 -5.89 36.69 -25.32
CA LEU A 80 -6.82 37.82 -25.20
C LEU A 80 -7.65 38.07 -26.48
N TYR A 81 -7.20 37.59 -27.64
CA TYR A 81 -7.89 37.74 -28.93
C TYR A 81 -8.80 36.57 -29.28
N VAL A 82 -8.81 35.51 -28.47
CA VAL A 82 -9.69 34.35 -28.66
C VAL A 82 -11.10 34.74 -28.18
N ARG A 83 -12.10 34.54 -29.05
CA ARG A 83 -13.46 35.06 -28.85
C ARG A 83 -14.42 34.11 -28.13
N ALA A 84 -14.03 32.87 -27.90
CA ALA A 84 -14.91 31.86 -27.31
C ALA A 84 -14.17 31.01 -26.29
N ASP A 85 -14.79 30.80 -25.13
CA ASP A 85 -14.18 30.15 -23.97
C ASP A 85 -13.75 28.70 -24.24
N HIS A 86 -14.50 27.97 -25.09
CA HIS A 86 -14.10 26.61 -25.50
C HIS A 86 -12.78 26.58 -26.27
N LEU A 87 -12.51 27.61 -27.10
CA LEU A 87 -11.25 27.71 -27.86
C LEU A 87 -10.07 28.08 -26.95
N LEU A 88 -10.32 28.70 -25.79
CA LEU A 88 -9.29 28.97 -24.81
C LEU A 88 -8.81 27.67 -24.15
N LEU A 89 -9.73 26.77 -23.81
CA LEU A 89 -9.37 25.49 -23.20
C LEU A 89 -8.59 24.58 -24.17
N ASP A 90 -8.93 24.61 -25.46
CA ASP A 90 -8.23 23.87 -26.52
C ASP A 90 -6.82 24.44 -26.82
N SER A 91 -6.45 25.58 -26.25
CA SER A 91 -5.15 26.24 -26.50
C SER A 91 -4.03 25.77 -25.56
N TRP A 92 -4.35 24.91 -24.59
CA TRP A 92 -3.41 24.38 -23.62
C TRP A 92 -2.81 23.05 -24.07
N ASP A 93 -1.48 23.01 -24.09
CA ASP A 93 -0.68 21.92 -24.63
C ASP A 93 0.22 21.25 -23.59
N SER A 94 0.50 21.93 -22.47
CA SER A 94 1.25 21.38 -21.35
C SER A 94 0.97 22.13 -20.04
N ILE A 95 1.21 21.44 -18.93
CA ILE A 95 1.13 22.00 -17.57
C ILE A 95 2.09 23.18 -17.41
N ARG A 96 3.34 23.04 -17.88
CA ARG A 96 4.35 24.11 -17.81
C ARG A 96 3.87 25.39 -18.47
N THR A 97 3.32 25.30 -19.68
CA THR A 97 2.80 26.47 -20.39
C THR A 97 1.58 27.06 -19.68
N ALA A 98 0.67 26.23 -19.19
CA ALA A 98 -0.51 26.69 -18.45
C ALA A 98 -0.13 27.40 -17.14
N LEU A 99 0.84 26.88 -16.39
CA LEU A 99 1.37 27.49 -15.17
C LEU A 99 2.05 28.84 -15.46
N GLY A 100 2.91 28.90 -16.47
CA GLY A 100 3.58 30.14 -16.84
C GLY A 100 2.60 31.22 -17.29
N VAL A 101 1.57 30.85 -18.07
CA VAL A 101 0.52 31.78 -18.47
C VAL A 101 -0.37 32.15 -17.29
N LEU A 102 -0.67 31.24 -16.37
CA LEU A 102 -1.43 31.55 -15.14
C LEU A 102 -0.72 32.63 -14.31
N GLN A 103 0.59 32.49 -14.09
CA GLN A 103 1.38 33.48 -13.35
C GLN A 103 1.36 34.86 -14.02
N ALA A 104 1.51 34.90 -15.35
CA ALA A 104 1.42 36.13 -16.12
C ALA A 104 -0.01 36.72 -16.10
N ALA A 105 -1.04 35.87 -16.22
CA ALA A 105 -2.45 36.27 -16.22
C ALA A 105 -2.86 36.86 -14.88
N VAL A 106 -2.41 36.27 -13.77
CA VAL A 106 -2.63 36.80 -12.41
C VAL A 106 -1.91 38.13 -12.22
N SER A 107 -0.65 38.24 -12.67
CA SER A 107 0.14 39.48 -12.59
C SER A 107 -0.47 40.64 -13.38
N LEU A 108 -1.12 40.34 -14.51
CA LEU A 108 -1.81 41.30 -15.38
C LEU A 108 -3.33 41.37 -15.12
N CYS A 109 -3.82 40.74 -14.04
CA CYS A 109 -5.24 40.73 -13.67
C CYS A 109 -6.19 40.34 -14.82
N CYS A 110 -5.83 39.28 -15.56
CA CYS A 110 -6.62 38.67 -16.63
C CYS A 110 -7.47 37.52 -16.06
N GLU A 111 -8.67 37.83 -15.55
CA GLU A 111 -9.50 36.86 -14.80
C GLU A 111 -9.95 35.66 -15.64
N GLU A 112 -10.47 35.89 -16.85
CA GLU A 112 -10.96 34.81 -17.73
C GLU A 112 -9.85 33.81 -18.09
N ILE A 113 -8.66 34.30 -18.42
CA ILE A 113 -7.52 33.44 -18.79
C ILE A 113 -6.99 32.71 -17.56
N SER A 114 -6.94 33.37 -16.40
CA SER A 114 -6.55 32.72 -15.14
C SER A 114 -7.50 31.56 -14.82
N GLN A 115 -8.81 31.78 -14.97
CA GLN A 115 -9.82 30.75 -14.77
C GLN A 115 -9.68 29.60 -15.77
N SER A 116 -9.40 29.90 -17.05
CA SER A 116 -9.15 28.87 -18.06
C SER A 116 -7.90 28.03 -17.75
N CYS A 117 -6.81 28.66 -17.27
CA CYS A 117 -5.61 27.94 -16.84
C CYS A 117 -5.92 27.03 -15.65
N ILE A 118 -6.66 27.53 -14.65
CA ILE A 118 -7.04 26.75 -13.47
C ILE A 118 -7.91 25.56 -13.85
N GLN A 119 -8.88 25.76 -14.74
CA GLN A 119 -9.75 24.68 -15.23
C GLN A 119 -8.96 23.62 -16.00
N TYR A 120 -7.99 24.03 -16.81
CA TYR A 120 -7.10 23.07 -17.48
C TYR A 120 -6.25 22.28 -16.48
N LEU A 121 -5.58 22.97 -15.55
CA LEU A 121 -4.74 22.34 -14.54
C LEU A 121 -5.53 21.40 -13.63
N GLU A 122 -6.76 21.77 -13.27
CA GLU A 122 -7.68 20.93 -12.50
C GLU A 122 -8.12 19.67 -13.26
N ALA A 123 -8.26 19.73 -14.59
CA ALA A 123 -8.77 18.63 -15.39
C ALA A 123 -7.71 17.62 -15.89
N VAL A 124 -6.43 18.00 -15.97
CA VAL A 124 -5.37 17.13 -16.54
C VAL A 124 -4.64 16.30 -15.48
N PRO A 125 -4.17 15.07 -15.80
CA PRO A 125 -3.30 14.30 -14.90
C PRO A 125 -1.95 14.99 -14.70
N TRP A 126 -1.31 14.77 -13.54
CA TRP A 126 -0.02 15.36 -13.18
C TRP A 126 0.99 14.24 -12.89
N GLU A 127 2.25 14.46 -13.27
CA GLU A 127 3.39 13.72 -12.74
C GLU A 127 3.85 14.31 -11.39
N ASP A 128 4.56 13.53 -10.57
CA ASP A 128 5.02 13.96 -9.23
C ASP A 128 5.77 15.30 -9.26
N LYS A 129 6.65 15.50 -10.26
CA LYS A 129 7.39 16.76 -10.43
C LYS A 129 6.48 17.93 -10.81
N GLU A 130 5.47 17.66 -11.62
CA GLU A 130 4.51 18.67 -12.06
C GLU A 130 3.61 19.07 -10.88
N GLU A 131 3.22 18.14 -10.02
CA GLU A 131 2.46 18.43 -8.80
C GLU A 131 3.19 19.42 -7.89
N GLU A 132 4.48 19.21 -7.61
CA GLU A 132 5.29 20.14 -6.81
C GLU A 132 5.35 21.54 -7.45
N GLU A 133 5.51 21.61 -8.77
CA GLU A 133 5.54 22.87 -9.51
C GLU A 133 4.18 23.60 -9.46
N ILE A 134 3.08 22.85 -9.64
CA ILE A 134 1.72 23.38 -9.53
C ILE A 134 1.49 23.93 -8.13
N LEU A 135 1.81 23.15 -7.09
CA LEU A 135 1.65 23.54 -5.68
C LEU A 135 2.39 24.85 -5.37
N LYS A 136 3.64 24.95 -5.81
CA LYS A 136 4.43 26.16 -5.66
C LYS A 136 3.79 27.36 -6.35
N ALA A 137 3.30 27.18 -7.58
CA ALA A 137 2.69 28.24 -8.36
C ALA A 137 1.35 28.72 -7.81
N VAL A 138 0.53 27.82 -7.26
CA VAL A 138 -0.82 28.16 -6.78
C VAL A 138 -0.86 28.65 -5.33
N SER A 139 0.22 28.47 -4.56
CA SER A 139 0.33 28.86 -3.14
C SER A 139 -0.04 30.32 -2.84
N GLY A 140 0.15 31.24 -3.80
CA GLY A 140 -0.16 32.66 -3.67
C GLY A 140 -1.53 33.10 -4.21
N LEU A 141 -2.33 32.19 -4.78
CA LEU A 141 -3.57 32.53 -5.51
C LEU A 141 -4.83 32.59 -4.62
N GLY A 142 -4.71 32.24 -3.34
CA GLY A 142 -5.82 32.26 -2.40
C GLY A 142 -6.98 31.36 -2.85
N SER A 143 -8.21 31.89 -2.88
CA SER A 143 -9.41 31.12 -3.25
C SER A 143 -9.42 30.63 -4.70
N LEU A 144 -8.66 31.26 -5.60
CA LEU A 144 -8.56 30.84 -6.99
C LEU A 144 -7.87 29.48 -7.14
N ALA A 145 -7.01 29.09 -6.20
CA ALA A 145 -6.32 27.80 -6.20
C ALA A 145 -7.23 26.64 -5.78
N MET A 146 -8.40 26.90 -5.19
CA MET A 146 -9.21 25.86 -4.54
C MET A 146 -9.59 24.68 -5.44
N PRO A 147 -9.97 24.85 -6.73
CA PRO A 147 -10.25 23.71 -7.60
C PRO A 147 -9.06 22.76 -7.78
N ILE A 148 -7.84 23.30 -7.85
CA ILE A 148 -6.61 22.52 -7.96
C ILE A 148 -6.29 21.86 -6.61
N LEU A 149 -6.31 22.64 -5.53
CA LEU A 149 -5.98 22.14 -4.20
C LEU A 149 -6.95 21.05 -3.72
N ALA A 150 -8.21 21.10 -4.13
CA ALA A 150 -9.21 20.09 -3.77
C ALA A 150 -8.83 18.65 -4.21
N ARG A 151 -7.96 18.49 -5.22
CA ARG A 151 -7.50 17.17 -5.70
C ARG A 151 -6.57 16.45 -4.74
N ILE A 152 -5.85 17.20 -3.91
CA ILE A 152 -4.78 16.72 -3.02
C ILE A 152 -5.06 17.04 -1.55
N GLN A 153 -6.26 17.55 -1.26
CA GLN A 153 -6.67 17.77 0.12
C GLN A 153 -6.70 16.44 0.86
N PRO A 154 -6.25 16.40 2.14
CA PRO A 154 -6.40 15.23 2.99
C PRO A 154 -7.86 14.77 2.96
N VAL A 155 -8.04 13.51 2.60
CA VAL A 155 -9.36 12.90 2.55
C VAL A 155 -9.87 12.72 3.98
N ASN A 156 -11.18 12.86 4.19
CA ASN A 156 -11.73 12.62 5.52
C ASN A 156 -11.59 11.13 5.91
N LEU A 157 -11.46 10.88 7.22
CA LEU A 157 -11.24 9.53 7.75
C LEU A 157 -12.28 8.51 7.28
N ASN A 158 -13.55 8.92 7.14
CA ASN A 158 -14.62 8.02 6.71
C ASN A 158 -14.49 7.57 5.25
N ALA A 159 -14.05 8.47 4.36
CA ALA A 159 -13.79 8.12 2.97
C ALA A 159 -12.55 7.23 2.85
N THR A 160 -11.48 7.51 3.60
CA THR A 160 -10.31 6.62 3.71
C THR A 160 -10.72 5.23 4.19
N LYS A 161 -11.54 5.15 5.25
CA LYS A 161 -12.12 3.90 5.76
C LYS A 161 -12.88 3.12 4.69
N ASN A 162 -13.78 3.79 3.95
CA ASN A 162 -14.60 3.14 2.93
C ASN A 162 -13.76 2.59 1.77
N VAL A 163 -12.71 3.31 1.36
CA VAL A 163 -11.74 2.83 0.37
C VAL A 163 -11.01 1.60 0.89
N PHE A 164 -10.55 1.63 2.15
CA PHE A 164 -9.86 0.50 2.77
C PHE A 164 -10.75 -0.75 2.86
N ILE A 165 -12.00 -0.61 3.31
CA ILE A 165 -12.99 -1.70 3.35
C ILE A 165 -13.20 -2.28 1.94
N SER A 166 -13.37 -1.43 0.94
CA SER A 166 -13.56 -1.87 -0.45
C SER A 166 -12.35 -2.62 -0.98
N ALA A 167 -11.13 -2.15 -0.67
CA ALA A 167 -9.89 -2.84 -1.04
C ALA A 167 -9.79 -4.22 -0.37
N ILE A 168 -10.14 -4.34 0.92
CA ILE A 168 -10.20 -5.63 1.62
C ILE A 168 -11.22 -6.58 0.97
N GLN A 169 -12.40 -6.08 0.61
CA GLN A 169 -13.44 -6.90 -0.05
C GLN A 169 -12.96 -7.48 -1.39
N VAL A 170 -12.23 -6.68 -2.18
CA VAL A 170 -11.64 -7.14 -3.45
C VAL A 170 -10.47 -8.09 -3.19
N ALA A 171 -9.56 -7.75 -2.27
CA ALA A 171 -8.38 -8.52 -1.92
C ALA A 171 -8.71 -9.90 -1.33
N THR A 172 -9.87 -10.04 -0.69
CA THR A 172 -10.37 -11.29 -0.08
C THR A 172 -11.44 -11.99 -0.92
N SER A 173 -11.70 -11.49 -2.13
CA SER A 173 -12.66 -12.12 -3.04
C SER A 173 -12.16 -13.49 -3.51
N ILE A 174 -13.08 -14.46 -3.58
CA ILE A 174 -12.83 -15.81 -4.07
C ILE A 174 -13.15 -15.78 -5.57
N GLY A 175 -12.15 -16.02 -6.42
CA GLY A 175 -12.31 -16.02 -7.86
C GLY A 175 -13.21 -17.17 -8.30
N GLY A 176 -14.40 -16.86 -8.84
CA GLY A 176 -15.35 -17.91 -9.22
C GLY A 176 -16.36 -17.55 -10.31
N SER A 177 -16.30 -16.38 -10.96
CA SER A 177 -17.33 -16.03 -11.97
C SER A 177 -16.93 -15.05 -13.07
N TYR A 178 -15.69 -14.55 -13.13
CA TYR A 178 -15.32 -13.47 -14.08
C TYR A 178 -13.95 -13.69 -14.76
N PRO A 179 -13.70 -13.09 -15.95
CA PRO A 179 -12.56 -13.37 -16.83
C PRO A 179 -11.18 -13.07 -16.19
N PRO A 180 -10.04 -13.45 -16.81
CA PRO A 180 -8.67 -13.34 -16.25
C PRO A 180 -8.19 -11.93 -15.84
N LEU A 181 -9.00 -10.88 -16.02
CA LEU A 181 -8.76 -9.57 -15.41
C LEU A 181 -8.91 -9.56 -13.87
N CYS A 182 -9.66 -10.51 -13.30
CA CYS A 182 -9.98 -10.52 -11.86
C CYS A 182 -8.75 -10.76 -10.97
N ASP A 183 -7.82 -11.61 -11.41
CA ASP A 183 -6.63 -11.97 -10.62
C ASP A 183 -5.65 -10.79 -10.47
N GLY A 184 -5.53 -9.97 -11.50
CA GLY A 184 -4.74 -8.73 -11.45
C GLY A 184 -5.34 -7.68 -10.52
N LEU A 185 -6.67 -7.57 -10.48
CA LEU A 185 -7.37 -6.65 -9.58
C LEU A 185 -7.22 -7.06 -8.11
N LYS A 186 -7.32 -8.37 -7.82
CA LYS A 186 -7.13 -8.89 -6.47
C LYS A 186 -5.70 -8.64 -5.97
N THR A 187 -4.70 -8.97 -6.78
CA THR A 187 -3.28 -8.74 -6.45
C THR A 187 -3.01 -7.25 -6.22
N SER A 188 -3.51 -6.39 -7.10
CA SER A 188 -3.38 -4.94 -6.93
C SER A 188 -4.07 -4.45 -5.65
N ALA A 189 -5.27 -4.97 -5.32
CA ALA A 189 -5.95 -4.62 -4.08
C ALA A 189 -5.17 -5.08 -2.85
N GLN A 190 -4.54 -6.26 -2.88
CA GLN A 190 -3.66 -6.75 -1.81
C GLN A 190 -2.46 -5.82 -1.59
N GLU A 191 -1.79 -5.39 -2.67
CA GLU A 191 -0.69 -4.42 -2.61
C GLU A 191 -1.14 -3.06 -2.06
N GLN A 192 -2.32 -2.57 -2.47
CA GLN A 192 -2.85 -1.29 -1.97
C GLN A 192 -3.24 -1.38 -0.48
N VAL A 193 -3.82 -2.49 -0.03
CA VAL A 193 -4.08 -2.71 1.40
C VAL A 193 -2.77 -2.71 2.20
N GLU A 194 -1.72 -3.36 1.70
CA GLU A 194 -0.41 -3.36 2.35
C GLU A 194 0.21 -1.97 2.41
N TYR A 195 0.07 -1.19 1.33
CA TYR A 195 0.52 0.19 1.26
C TYR A 195 -0.23 1.09 2.24
N MET A 196 -1.56 0.98 2.30
CA MET A 196 -2.38 1.74 3.25
C MET A 196 -2.07 1.41 4.73
N LEU A 197 -1.54 0.21 5.00
CA LEU A 197 -1.10 -0.22 6.33
C LEU A 197 0.32 0.24 6.70
N VAL A 198 1.04 0.93 5.82
CA VAL A 198 2.32 1.58 6.17
C VAL A 198 2.06 2.69 7.20
N GLU A 199 3.01 2.92 8.10
CA GLU A 199 2.86 3.88 9.20
C GLU A 199 2.41 5.27 8.72
N ASP A 200 1.22 5.66 9.18
CA ASP A 200 0.58 6.96 8.96
C ASP A 200 -0.15 7.35 10.26
N GLU A 201 -0.23 8.65 10.55
CA GLU A 201 -0.80 9.22 11.79
C GLU A 201 -2.28 8.80 11.99
N ASP A 202 -3.05 8.72 10.89
CA ASP A 202 -4.48 8.39 10.94
C ASP A 202 -4.77 6.88 10.82
N MET A 203 -3.80 6.05 10.41
CA MET A 203 -4.04 4.62 10.16
C MET A 203 -4.45 3.83 11.41
N PRO A 204 -3.90 4.07 12.61
CA PRO A 204 -4.39 3.42 13.83
C PRO A 204 -5.89 3.63 14.07
N LEU A 205 -6.44 4.80 13.70
CA LEU A 205 -7.88 5.08 13.83
C LEU A 205 -8.71 4.24 12.86
N VAL A 206 -8.22 4.03 11.63
CA VAL A 206 -8.89 3.18 10.63
C VAL A 206 -8.85 1.71 11.05
N THR A 207 -7.69 1.20 11.50
CA THR A 207 -7.53 -0.21 11.90
C THR A 207 -8.29 -0.61 13.18
N ALA A 208 -8.56 0.37 14.05
CA ALA A 208 -9.33 0.18 15.27
C ALA A 208 -10.85 0.23 15.04
N ASP A 209 -11.31 0.68 13.86
CA ASP A 209 -12.75 0.75 13.54
C ASP A 209 -13.37 -0.66 13.46
N GLU A 210 -14.50 -0.84 14.14
CA GLU A 210 -15.17 -2.15 14.24
C GLU A 210 -15.72 -2.66 12.91
N GLU A 211 -16.11 -1.77 11.99
CA GLU A 211 -16.58 -2.13 10.66
C GLU A 211 -15.44 -2.71 9.83
N VAL A 212 -14.27 -2.06 9.88
CA VAL A 212 -13.04 -2.54 9.24
C VAL A 212 -12.63 -3.91 9.79
N ARG A 213 -12.57 -4.04 11.12
CA ARG A 213 -12.21 -5.31 11.80
C ARG A 213 -13.20 -6.42 11.46
N SER A 214 -14.50 -6.10 11.37
CA SER A 214 -15.54 -7.04 10.97
C SER A 214 -15.35 -7.52 9.53
N GLU A 215 -15.11 -6.61 8.58
CA GLU A 215 -14.90 -6.98 7.17
C GLU A 215 -13.66 -7.87 7.01
N ILE A 216 -12.58 -7.58 7.74
CA ILE A 216 -11.36 -8.41 7.74
C ILE A 216 -11.64 -9.82 8.24
N LYS A 217 -12.41 -9.97 9.31
CA LYS A 217 -12.80 -11.30 9.83
C LYS A 217 -13.66 -12.07 8.85
N ILE A 218 -14.54 -11.37 8.13
CA ILE A 218 -15.34 -11.96 7.04
C ILE A 218 -14.41 -12.43 5.91
N GLY A 219 -13.47 -11.58 5.48
CA GLY A 219 -12.47 -11.91 4.47
C GLY A 219 -11.59 -13.10 4.85
N LEU A 220 -11.10 -13.14 6.09
CA LEU A 220 -10.36 -14.26 6.67
C LEU A 220 -11.17 -15.56 6.58
N SER A 221 -12.43 -15.53 7.01
CA SER A 221 -13.32 -16.70 6.98
C SER A 221 -13.58 -17.18 5.55
N LYS A 222 -13.73 -16.26 4.60
CA LYS A 222 -13.89 -16.57 3.16
C LYS A 222 -12.66 -17.28 2.61
N ILE A 223 -11.46 -16.70 2.78
CA ILE A 223 -10.21 -17.28 2.26
C ILE A 223 -9.98 -18.67 2.87
N PHE A 224 -10.15 -18.83 4.18
CA PHE A 224 -10.01 -20.15 4.82
C PHE A 224 -11.02 -21.16 4.30
N SER A 225 -12.27 -20.77 4.12
CA SER A 225 -13.31 -21.67 3.60
C SER A 225 -12.99 -22.10 2.16
N ALA A 226 -12.53 -21.17 1.32
CA ALA A 226 -12.09 -21.47 -0.04
C ALA A 226 -10.91 -22.46 -0.05
N PHE A 227 -9.88 -22.17 0.75
CA PHE A 227 -8.72 -23.05 0.90
C PHE A 227 -9.13 -24.48 1.30
N LEU A 228 -9.98 -24.64 2.31
CA LEU A 228 -10.42 -25.97 2.77
C LEU A 228 -11.27 -26.69 1.72
N GLN A 229 -12.12 -25.96 0.99
CA GLN A 229 -12.93 -26.53 -0.09
C GLN A 229 -12.06 -27.01 -1.25
N GLU A 230 -11.10 -26.19 -1.69
CA GLU A 230 -10.16 -26.53 -2.76
C GLU A 230 -9.26 -27.70 -2.35
N LEU A 231 -8.70 -27.68 -1.14
CA LEU A 231 -7.85 -28.76 -0.64
C LEU A 231 -8.60 -30.10 -0.59
N SER A 232 -9.88 -30.08 -0.21
CA SER A 232 -10.71 -31.29 -0.10
C SER A 232 -11.22 -31.82 -1.45
N SER A 233 -11.12 -31.02 -2.52
CA SER A 233 -11.63 -31.39 -3.84
C SER A 233 -10.62 -32.24 -4.59
N VAL A 234 -11.05 -33.41 -5.05
CA VAL A 234 -10.24 -34.33 -5.87
C VAL A 234 -9.96 -33.77 -7.28
N GLU A 235 -10.79 -32.84 -7.73
CA GLU A 235 -10.68 -32.16 -9.04
C GLU A 235 -9.94 -30.83 -8.96
N ALA A 236 -9.66 -30.30 -7.76
CA ALA A 236 -8.97 -29.03 -7.63
C ALA A 236 -7.59 -29.12 -8.27
N ALA A 237 -7.27 -28.11 -9.07
CA ALA A 237 -5.92 -27.98 -9.61
C ALA A 237 -4.97 -27.62 -8.45
N GLU A 238 -3.77 -28.20 -8.41
CA GLU A 238 -2.72 -27.82 -7.45
C GLU A 238 -2.53 -26.29 -7.41
N ASN A 239 -2.68 -25.63 -8.56
CA ASN A 239 -2.62 -24.18 -8.71
C ASN A 239 -3.72 -23.41 -7.94
N GLU A 240 -4.91 -23.99 -7.74
CA GLU A 240 -5.99 -23.38 -6.96
C GLU A 240 -5.63 -23.39 -5.48
N VAL A 241 -5.26 -24.56 -4.96
CA VAL A 241 -4.80 -24.72 -3.57
C VAL A 241 -3.59 -23.82 -3.29
N MET A 242 -2.64 -23.73 -4.23
CA MET A 242 -1.50 -22.82 -4.13
C MET A 242 -1.92 -21.34 -4.07
N ARG A 243 -2.88 -20.91 -4.90
CA ARG A 243 -3.41 -19.54 -4.86
C ARG A 243 -4.05 -19.22 -3.52
N SER A 244 -4.90 -20.13 -3.01
CA SER A 244 -5.51 -19.96 -1.69
C SER A 244 -4.49 -19.93 -0.54
N LEU A 245 -3.39 -20.67 -0.65
CA LEU A 245 -2.30 -20.60 0.33
C LEU A 245 -1.53 -19.28 0.27
N LEU A 246 -1.32 -18.72 -0.93
CA LEU A 246 -0.74 -17.38 -1.08
C LEU A 246 -1.66 -16.31 -0.48
N ASP A 247 -2.97 -16.44 -0.67
CA ASP A 247 -3.96 -15.55 -0.03
C ASP A 247 -3.94 -15.65 1.50
N LEU A 248 -3.81 -16.87 2.04
CA LEU A 248 -3.67 -17.08 3.49
C LEU A 248 -2.38 -16.49 4.04
N GLU A 249 -1.28 -16.62 3.30
CA GLU A 249 -0.01 -16.00 3.68
C GLU A 249 -0.12 -14.47 3.71
N TRP A 250 -0.66 -13.87 2.64
CA TRP A 250 -0.91 -12.44 2.57
C TRP A 250 -1.77 -11.97 3.75
N MET A 251 -2.87 -12.68 4.00
CA MET A 251 -3.77 -12.39 5.12
C MET A 251 -3.04 -12.50 6.47
N CYS A 252 -2.18 -13.51 6.67
CA CYS A 252 -1.37 -13.62 7.88
C CYS A 252 -0.46 -12.40 8.10
N ASN A 253 0.21 -11.92 7.05
CA ASN A 253 1.07 -10.74 7.12
C ASN A 253 0.27 -9.47 7.41
N MET A 254 -0.90 -9.31 6.77
CA MET A 254 -1.80 -8.18 6.98
C MET A 254 -2.33 -8.15 8.42
N LEU A 255 -2.79 -9.28 8.95
CA LEU A 255 -3.35 -9.38 10.29
C LEU A 255 -2.33 -9.12 11.41
N LEU A 256 -1.04 -9.39 11.15
CA LEU A 256 0.05 -9.01 12.04
C LEU A 256 0.11 -7.49 12.23
N LYS A 257 -0.05 -6.71 11.15
CA LYS A 257 -0.06 -5.24 11.20
C LYS A 257 -1.30 -4.64 11.87
N MET A 258 -2.36 -5.45 12.07
CA MET A 258 -3.67 -5.00 12.55
C MET A 258 -4.06 -5.52 13.94
N ASP A 259 -3.12 -6.17 14.64
CA ASP A 259 -3.37 -6.84 15.93
C ASP A 259 -4.59 -7.80 15.88
N LEU A 260 -4.69 -8.55 14.78
CA LEU A 260 -5.74 -9.54 14.54
C LEU A 260 -5.18 -10.93 14.24
N LEU A 261 -3.86 -11.10 14.32
CA LEU A 261 -3.18 -12.36 14.02
C LEU A 261 -3.68 -13.54 14.88
N LYS A 262 -4.17 -13.27 16.08
CA LYS A 262 -4.75 -14.27 16.97
C LYS A 262 -5.93 -15.02 16.33
N ASP A 263 -6.77 -14.34 15.56
CA ASP A 263 -7.93 -14.95 14.90
C ASP A 263 -7.47 -15.94 13.82
N PHE A 264 -6.45 -15.57 13.03
CA PHE A 264 -5.82 -16.47 12.06
C PHE A 264 -5.23 -17.70 12.72
N VAL A 265 -4.42 -17.52 13.76
CA VAL A 265 -3.76 -18.60 14.48
C VAL A 265 -4.77 -19.59 15.05
N PHE A 266 -5.87 -19.09 15.61
CA PHE A 266 -6.93 -19.95 16.16
C PHE A 266 -7.57 -20.81 15.07
N ILE A 267 -8.01 -20.20 13.97
CA ILE A 267 -8.61 -20.92 12.83
C ILE A 267 -7.62 -21.93 12.24
N TRP A 268 -6.33 -21.57 12.12
CA TRP A 268 -5.29 -22.45 11.63
C TRP A 268 -5.14 -23.69 12.52
N VAL A 269 -5.01 -23.51 13.84
CA VAL A 269 -4.86 -24.63 14.80
C VAL A 269 -6.08 -25.54 14.77
N GLU A 270 -7.29 -24.98 14.77
CA GLU A 270 -8.54 -25.77 14.73
C GLU A 270 -8.64 -26.65 13.48
N ASN A 271 -8.18 -26.14 12.32
CA ASN A 271 -8.27 -26.85 11.04
C ASN A 271 -7.02 -27.68 10.71
N SER A 272 -5.95 -27.58 11.50
CA SER A 272 -4.65 -28.22 11.21
C SER A 272 -4.76 -29.73 11.03
N TYR A 273 -5.58 -30.40 11.84
CA TYR A 273 -5.79 -31.85 11.73
C TYR A 273 -6.45 -32.24 10.40
N ASN A 274 -7.46 -31.48 9.98
CA ASN A 274 -8.18 -31.72 8.72
C ASN A 274 -7.26 -31.47 7.52
N VAL A 275 -6.50 -30.37 7.55
CA VAL A 275 -5.53 -30.02 6.50
C VAL A 275 -4.50 -31.12 6.32
N LEU A 276 -3.84 -31.56 7.41
CA LEU A 276 -2.85 -32.62 7.32
C LEU A 276 -3.48 -33.98 6.97
N GLY A 277 -4.70 -34.26 7.42
CA GLY A 277 -5.43 -35.47 7.05
C GLY A 277 -5.62 -35.62 5.54
N VAL A 278 -5.84 -34.51 4.83
CA VAL A 278 -5.93 -34.49 3.36
C VAL A 278 -4.54 -34.55 2.72
N VAL A 279 -3.61 -33.69 3.14
CA VAL A 279 -2.28 -33.56 2.51
C VAL A 279 -1.40 -34.80 2.70
N GLN A 280 -1.61 -35.55 3.78
CA GLN A 280 -0.92 -36.80 4.07
C GLN A 280 -1.65 -38.04 3.55
N ASP A 281 -2.79 -37.89 2.86
CA ASP A 281 -3.43 -39.01 2.17
C ASP A 281 -2.44 -39.63 1.17
N ILE A 282 -2.45 -40.96 1.09
CA ILE A 282 -1.56 -41.75 0.22
C ILE A 282 -1.64 -41.26 -1.24
N LYS A 283 -2.80 -40.74 -1.68
CA LYS A 283 -3.00 -40.15 -3.01
C LYS A 283 -2.04 -39.00 -3.30
N PHE A 284 -1.70 -38.20 -2.28
CA PHE A 284 -0.88 -37.01 -2.42
C PHE A 284 0.56 -37.19 -1.94
N ASP A 285 0.94 -38.36 -1.42
CA ASP A 285 2.22 -38.56 -0.73
C ASP A 285 3.44 -38.26 -1.64
N SER A 286 3.33 -38.48 -2.96
CA SER A 286 4.39 -38.23 -3.96
C SER A 286 4.14 -37.08 -4.94
N ILE A 287 3.11 -36.26 -4.72
CA ILE A 287 2.77 -35.09 -5.56
C ILE A 287 2.56 -33.84 -4.69
N MET A 288 2.27 -32.69 -5.32
CA MET A 288 1.94 -31.43 -4.65
C MET A 288 3.05 -30.87 -3.73
N TRP A 289 4.31 -30.99 -4.15
CA TRP A 289 5.44 -30.52 -3.37
C TRP A 289 5.40 -29.02 -3.08
N GLY A 290 4.92 -28.21 -4.03
CA GLY A 290 4.72 -26.77 -3.85
C GLY A 290 3.75 -26.48 -2.71
N VAL A 291 2.60 -27.17 -2.70
CA VAL A 291 1.58 -27.03 -1.64
C VAL A 291 2.13 -27.44 -0.29
N LYS A 292 2.88 -28.55 -0.22
CA LYS A 292 3.47 -29.04 1.05
C LYS A 292 4.50 -28.04 1.60
N VAL A 293 5.38 -27.51 0.77
CA VAL A 293 6.35 -26.47 1.19
C VAL A 293 5.60 -25.21 1.64
N LYS A 294 4.61 -24.77 0.87
CA LYS A 294 3.85 -23.56 1.20
C LYS A 294 3.05 -23.69 2.50
N LEU A 295 2.51 -24.87 2.79
CA LEU A 295 1.89 -25.17 4.08
C LEU A 295 2.87 -25.07 5.25
N ILE A 296 4.11 -25.52 5.05
CA ILE A 296 5.17 -25.39 6.06
C ILE A 296 5.53 -23.93 6.28
N GLU A 297 5.62 -23.11 5.22
CA GLU A 297 5.86 -21.66 5.33
C GLU A 297 4.76 -20.96 6.14
N VAL A 298 3.49 -21.19 5.81
CA VAL A 298 2.36 -20.59 6.55
C VAL A 298 2.34 -21.09 8.00
N THR A 299 2.60 -22.38 8.22
CA THR A 299 2.71 -22.94 9.57
C THR A 299 3.89 -22.35 10.34
N GLY A 300 5.02 -22.09 9.67
CA GLY A 300 6.20 -21.45 10.26
C GLY A 300 5.84 -20.10 10.86
N LYS A 301 5.11 -19.26 10.12
CA LYS A 301 4.61 -17.97 10.62
C LYS A 301 3.71 -18.13 11.86
N VAL A 302 2.84 -19.14 11.87
CA VAL A 302 2.00 -19.46 13.04
C VAL A 302 2.85 -19.90 14.23
N LEU A 303 3.85 -20.76 14.00
CA LEU A 303 4.77 -21.22 15.04
C LEU A 303 5.58 -20.07 15.62
N GLU A 304 6.12 -19.18 14.78
CA GLU A 304 6.85 -17.98 15.22
C GLU A 304 5.96 -17.05 16.04
N ALA A 305 4.74 -16.78 15.55
CA ALA A 305 3.79 -15.93 16.24
C ALA A 305 3.48 -16.45 17.67
N VAL A 306 3.28 -17.76 17.83
CA VAL A 306 2.99 -18.37 19.12
C VAL A 306 4.26 -18.56 19.96
N GLY A 307 5.35 -19.00 19.35
CA GLY A 307 6.62 -19.34 19.99
C GLY A 307 7.34 -18.14 20.57
N TYR A 308 7.32 -17.00 19.88
CA TYR A 308 7.91 -15.74 20.34
C TYR A 308 6.94 -14.87 21.13
N GLY A 309 5.69 -15.30 21.31
CA GLY A 309 4.73 -14.65 22.19
C GLY A 309 3.95 -13.49 21.58
N ASN A 310 4.00 -13.29 20.26
CA ASN A 310 3.13 -12.35 19.54
C ASN A 310 1.64 -12.74 19.67
N VAL A 311 1.36 -14.04 19.74
CA VAL A 311 0.03 -14.60 20.01
C VAL A 311 0.08 -15.54 21.21
N VAL A 312 -0.59 -15.15 22.29
CA VAL A 312 -0.66 -15.97 23.51
C VAL A 312 -1.84 -16.94 23.45
N LEU A 313 -1.53 -18.24 23.47
CA LEU A 313 -2.49 -19.34 23.50
C LEU A 313 -2.44 -20.13 24.81
N PRO A 314 -3.57 -20.69 25.27
CA PRO A 314 -3.60 -21.66 26.36
C PRO A 314 -2.66 -22.85 26.10
N ALA A 315 -2.02 -23.37 27.16
CA ALA A 315 -1.07 -24.47 27.06
C ALA A 315 -1.60 -25.70 26.26
N PRO A 316 -2.84 -26.17 26.45
CA PRO A 316 -3.35 -27.31 25.68
C PRO A 316 -3.36 -27.09 24.16
N ILE A 317 -3.68 -25.86 23.72
CA ILE A 317 -3.70 -25.50 22.30
C ILE A 317 -2.27 -25.46 21.74
N ARG A 318 -1.30 -24.96 22.53
CA ARG A 318 0.12 -24.96 22.15
C ARG A 318 0.69 -26.37 22.03
N VAL A 319 0.32 -27.28 22.93
CA VAL A 319 0.68 -28.71 22.83
C VAL A 319 0.08 -29.33 21.57
N GLN A 320 -1.20 -29.07 21.30
CA GLN A 320 -1.88 -29.56 20.11
C GLN A 320 -1.18 -29.10 18.82
N LEU A 321 -0.84 -27.81 18.72
CA LEU A 321 -0.13 -27.26 17.57
C LEU A 321 1.18 -28.02 17.30
N LEU A 322 1.99 -28.25 18.34
CA LEU A 322 3.24 -29.01 18.21
C LEU A 322 3.00 -30.47 17.85
N LYS A 323 2.07 -31.16 18.51
CA LYS A 323 1.78 -32.57 18.23
C LYS A 323 1.26 -32.82 16.81
N ILE A 324 0.61 -31.84 16.20
CA ILE A 324 0.11 -31.93 14.83
C ILE A 324 1.23 -31.63 13.82
N TRP A 325 1.92 -30.50 13.96
CA TRP A 325 2.82 -30.01 12.90
C TRP A 325 4.26 -30.52 13.01
N LEU A 326 4.79 -30.76 14.21
CA LEU A 326 6.16 -31.21 14.39
C LEU A 326 6.45 -32.54 13.64
N PRO A 327 5.58 -33.57 13.70
CA PRO A 327 5.80 -34.80 12.94
C PRO A 327 5.80 -34.58 11.42
N PHE A 328 4.91 -33.72 10.91
CA PHE A 328 4.83 -33.42 9.48
C PHE A 328 6.09 -32.70 8.99
N ILE A 329 6.50 -31.64 9.66
CA ILE A 329 7.70 -30.86 9.33
C ILE A 329 8.95 -31.77 9.36
N ARG A 330 9.06 -32.63 10.38
CA ARG A 330 10.14 -33.61 10.51
C ARG A 330 10.17 -34.63 9.37
N LYS A 331 9.00 -35.12 8.91
CA LYS A 331 8.90 -36.01 7.75
C LYS A 331 9.33 -35.29 6.46
N MET A 332 8.90 -34.04 6.31
CA MET A 332 9.02 -33.30 5.04
C MET A 332 10.43 -32.82 4.74
N LYS A 333 11.15 -32.22 5.70
CA LYS A 333 12.51 -31.68 5.45
C LYS A 333 13.47 -32.68 4.81
N PRO A 334 13.73 -33.88 5.39
CA PRO A 334 14.67 -34.84 4.80
C PRO A 334 14.18 -35.39 3.46
N LEU A 335 12.86 -35.46 3.26
CA LEU A 335 12.27 -35.94 2.02
C LEU A 335 12.47 -34.93 0.88
N LEU A 336 12.23 -33.64 1.14
CA LEU A 336 12.50 -32.56 0.18
C LEU A 336 14.00 -32.45 -0.15
N ASP A 337 14.87 -32.60 0.84
CA ASP A 337 16.33 -32.60 0.63
C ASP A 337 16.78 -33.77 -0.25
N SER A 338 16.23 -34.97 -0.04
CA SER A 338 16.54 -36.15 -0.85
C SER A 338 16.13 -35.93 -2.30
N ILE A 339 14.89 -35.48 -2.54
CA ILE A 339 14.38 -35.20 -3.88
C ILE A 339 15.23 -34.11 -4.55
N GLY A 340 15.53 -33.02 -3.84
CA GLY A 340 16.36 -31.95 -4.39
C GLY A 340 17.80 -32.34 -4.69
N THR A 341 18.32 -33.40 -4.05
CA THR A 341 19.65 -33.96 -4.36
C THR A 341 19.59 -34.89 -5.58
N GLU A 342 18.48 -35.59 -5.78
CA GLU A 342 18.27 -36.55 -6.88
C GLU A 342 17.83 -35.84 -8.19
N GLU A 343 16.97 -34.83 -8.09
CA GLU A 343 16.38 -34.10 -9.21
C GLU A 343 17.04 -32.73 -9.39
N VAL A 344 17.87 -32.61 -10.44
CA VAL A 344 18.51 -31.33 -10.79
C VAL A 344 17.46 -30.28 -11.13
N GLY A 345 17.39 -29.22 -10.33
CA GLY A 345 16.48 -28.10 -10.54
C GLY A 345 15.12 -28.23 -9.85
N PHE A 346 14.96 -29.17 -8.90
CA PHE A 346 13.77 -29.25 -8.05
C PHE A 346 13.58 -27.93 -7.26
N PRO A 347 12.48 -27.19 -7.49
CA PRO A 347 12.32 -25.84 -6.95
C PRO A 347 11.81 -25.81 -5.50
N TYR A 348 11.30 -26.93 -5.00
CA TYR A 348 10.58 -27.00 -3.73
C TYR A 348 11.50 -27.45 -2.60
N LYS A 349 12.08 -26.50 -1.87
CA LYS A 349 12.93 -26.77 -0.72
C LYS A 349 12.58 -25.84 0.42
N MET A 350 12.85 -26.30 1.64
CA MET A 350 12.88 -25.43 2.81
C MET A 350 14.24 -24.75 2.82
N ASP A 351 14.27 -23.42 2.69
CA ASP A 351 15.52 -22.67 2.82
C ASP A 351 16.00 -22.60 4.27
N ASP A 352 17.25 -22.18 4.45
CA ASP A 352 17.90 -22.18 5.76
C ASP A 352 17.23 -21.18 6.72
N ASP A 353 16.70 -20.07 6.21
CA ASP A 353 16.03 -19.03 7.01
C ASP A 353 14.69 -19.56 7.56
N LEU A 354 13.87 -20.20 6.72
CA LEU A 354 12.64 -20.87 7.13
C LEU A 354 12.93 -21.98 8.15
N CYS A 355 13.99 -22.75 7.93
CA CYS A 355 14.39 -23.80 8.85
C CYS A 355 14.77 -23.26 10.24
N GLN A 356 15.60 -22.23 10.28
CA GLN A 356 16.03 -21.60 11.54
C GLN A 356 14.85 -20.93 12.25
N GLY A 357 13.96 -20.26 11.52
CA GLY A 357 12.75 -19.63 12.07
C GLY A 357 11.84 -20.63 12.76
N ILE A 358 11.51 -21.73 12.07
CA ILE A 358 10.69 -22.82 12.61
C ILE A 358 11.36 -23.49 13.82
N GLU A 359 12.65 -23.80 13.74
CA GLU A 359 13.38 -24.45 14.83
C GLU A 359 13.40 -23.58 16.10
N GLY A 360 13.80 -22.31 15.97
CA GLY A 360 13.82 -21.36 17.09
C GLY A 360 12.43 -21.13 17.70
N ALA A 361 11.39 -21.07 16.87
CA ALA A 361 10.01 -20.96 17.31
C ALA A 361 9.55 -22.19 18.10
N ILE A 362 9.86 -23.41 17.62
CA ILE A 362 9.50 -24.65 18.31
C ILE A 362 10.26 -24.78 19.62
N ILE A 363 11.57 -24.47 19.67
CA ILE A 363 12.37 -24.46 20.90
C ILE A 363 11.72 -23.54 21.93
N SER A 364 11.45 -22.29 21.56
CA SER A 364 10.81 -21.29 22.43
C SER A 364 9.44 -21.77 22.92
N LEU A 365 8.64 -22.33 22.02
CA LEU A 365 7.30 -22.83 22.31
C LEU A 365 7.33 -24.00 23.30
N VAL A 366 8.21 -24.98 23.08
CA VAL A 366 8.41 -26.13 23.98
C VAL A 366 8.80 -25.63 25.37
N LEU A 367 9.78 -24.73 25.47
CA LEU A 367 10.25 -24.22 26.76
C LEU A 367 9.20 -23.45 27.56
N ALA A 368 8.14 -22.97 26.89
CA ALA A 368 7.00 -22.29 27.50
C ALA A 368 5.85 -23.23 27.91
N LEU A 369 5.92 -24.54 27.66
CA LEU A 369 4.90 -25.51 28.06
C LEU A 369 5.02 -25.94 29.53
N PRO A 370 3.99 -26.57 30.12
CA PRO A 370 4.14 -27.29 31.39
C PRO A 370 5.22 -28.38 31.31
N SER A 371 5.93 -28.64 32.42
CA SER A 371 7.12 -29.50 32.41
C SER A 371 6.88 -30.95 31.98
N ASN A 372 5.68 -31.48 32.20
CA ASN A 372 5.31 -32.83 31.74
C ASN A 372 5.10 -32.85 30.22
N ASP A 373 4.39 -31.85 29.68
CA ASP A 373 4.19 -31.73 28.23
C ASP A 373 5.53 -31.52 27.50
N GLN A 374 6.46 -30.76 28.11
CA GLN A 374 7.84 -30.64 27.61
C GLN A 374 8.52 -32.01 27.51
N ALA A 375 8.40 -32.82 28.57
CA ALA A 375 9.02 -34.14 28.62
C ALA A 375 8.45 -35.07 27.54
N ASP A 376 7.12 -35.07 27.35
CA ASP A 376 6.45 -35.90 26.34
C ASP A 376 6.95 -35.55 24.93
N ILE A 377 7.00 -34.27 24.58
CA ILE A 377 7.47 -33.81 23.26
C ILE A 377 8.95 -34.16 23.04
N LEU A 378 9.80 -33.96 24.05
CA LEU A 378 11.23 -34.27 23.97
C LEU A 378 11.49 -35.78 23.84
N VAL A 379 10.69 -36.61 24.52
CA VAL A 379 10.75 -38.07 24.39
C VAL A 379 10.38 -38.51 22.98
N GLU A 380 9.27 -37.99 22.43
CA GLU A 380 8.86 -38.26 21.05
C GLU A 380 9.92 -37.80 20.03
N TRP A 381 10.57 -36.65 20.27
CA TRP A 381 11.69 -36.17 19.46
C TRP A 381 12.87 -37.15 19.47
N MET A 382 13.34 -37.58 20.65
CA MET A 382 14.49 -38.50 20.76
C MET A 382 14.26 -39.88 20.15
N GLN A 383 13.01 -40.38 20.18
CA GLN A 383 12.67 -41.71 19.65
C GLN A 383 12.72 -41.77 18.13
N THR A 384 12.67 -40.63 17.44
CA THR A 384 12.60 -40.59 15.98
C THR A 384 14.02 -40.47 15.39
N GLN A 385 14.62 -41.58 14.94
CA GLN A 385 15.93 -41.58 14.30
C GLN A 385 15.84 -41.61 12.76
N PRO A 386 16.77 -40.94 12.04
CA PRO A 386 17.85 -40.08 12.54
C PRO A 386 17.36 -38.68 12.96
N LEU A 387 17.91 -38.15 14.06
CA LEU A 387 17.69 -36.77 14.49
C LEU A 387 18.35 -35.84 13.47
N ARG A 388 17.55 -35.17 12.64
CA ARG A 388 18.07 -34.21 11.64
C ARG A 388 17.46 -32.83 11.79
N TYR A 389 16.14 -32.75 11.91
CA TYR A 389 15.43 -31.49 11.93
C TYR A 389 14.00 -31.65 12.49
N PRO A 390 13.46 -30.69 13.26
CA PRO A 390 14.21 -29.62 13.92
C PRO A 390 15.12 -30.17 15.04
N ASP A 391 16.25 -29.52 15.26
CA ASP A 391 17.13 -29.77 16.40
C ASP A 391 16.55 -29.14 17.66
N LEU A 392 16.15 -29.99 18.61
CA LEU A 392 15.61 -29.56 19.90
C LEU A 392 16.61 -29.72 21.04
N SER A 393 17.91 -29.86 20.73
CA SER A 393 18.97 -30.05 21.72
C SER A 393 19.02 -28.91 22.73
N GLU A 394 18.88 -27.66 22.30
CA GLU A 394 18.81 -26.51 23.21
C GLU A 394 17.63 -26.63 24.19
N ALA A 395 16.43 -26.92 23.68
CA ALA A 395 15.25 -27.11 24.52
C ALA A 395 15.44 -28.23 25.53
N PHE A 396 16.06 -29.34 25.11
CA PHE A 396 16.39 -30.48 25.95
C PHE A 396 17.37 -30.11 27.08
N GLU A 397 18.47 -29.42 26.75
CA GLU A 397 19.46 -28.97 27.73
C GLU A 397 18.84 -28.08 28.81
N ILE A 398 18.03 -27.10 28.39
CA ILE A 398 17.33 -26.19 29.29
C ILE A 398 16.31 -26.93 30.15
N TRP A 399 15.54 -27.87 29.57
CA TRP A 399 14.60 -28.71 30.33
C TRP A 399 15.31 -29.55 31.39
N CYS A 400 16.45 -30.17 31.06
CA CYS A 400 17.28 -30.91 32.00
C CYS A 400 17.77 -30.03 33.16
N TYR A 401 18.27 -28.83 32.84
CA TYR A 401 18.70 -27.86 33.85
C TYR A 401 17.54 -27.44 34.77
N ARG A 402 16.39 -27.05 34.19
CA ARG A 402 15.20 -26.62 34.92
C ARG A 402 14.68 -27.73 35.84
N THR A 403 14.62 -28.96 35.36
CA THR A 403 14.16 -30.12 36.14
C THR A 403 15.09 -30.40 37.33
N LYS A 404 16.42 -30.39 37.13
CA LYS A 404 17.39 -30.52 38.23
C LYS A 404 17.29 -29.37 39.23
N SER A 405 17.13 -28.14 38.74
CA SER A 405 17.01 -26.96 39.58
C SER A 405 15.71 -26.94 40.39
N ALA A 406 14.59 -27.36 39.81
CA ALA A 406 13.30 -27.45 40.50
C ALA A 406 13.36 -28.46 41.65
N LYS A 407 13.95 -29.64 41.43
CA LYS A 407 14.18 -30.64 42.49
C LYS A 407 14.99 -30.07 43.66
N ARG A 408 16.07 -29.33 43.37
CA ARG A 408 16.88 -28.66 44.42
C ARG A 408 16.09 -27.63 45.21
N ARG A 409 15.28 -26.79 44.54
CA ARG A 409 14.45 -25.78 45.22
C ARG A 409 13.38 -26.42 46.12
N LEU A 410 12.78 -27.53 45.69
CA LEU A 410 11.84 -28.29 46.50
C LEU A 410 12.51 -28.81 47.77
N LEU A 411 13.67 -29.45 47.66
CA LEU A 411 14.42 -29.96 48.83
C LEU A 411 14.76 -28.86 49.83
N VAL A 412 15.26 -27.71 49.37
CA VAL A 412 15.55 -26.55 50.25
C VAL A 412 14.27 -25.98 50.87
N GLY A 413 13.15 -25.96 50.13
CA GLY A 413 11.85 -25.54 50.65
C GLY A 413 11.35 -26.43 51.77
N PHE A 414 11.54 -27.76 51.66
CA PHE A 414 11.22 -28.71 52.73
C PHE A 414 12.12 -28.54 53.94
N ASP A 415 13.42 -28.35 53.75
CA ASP A 415 14.36 -28.14 54.86
C ASP A 415 14.05 -26.84 55.63
N ASN A 416 13.66 -25.77 54.93
CA ASN A 416 13.25 -24.52 55.57
C ASN A 416 11.89 -24.62 56.27
N ALA A 417 10.92 -25.36 55.72
CA ALA A 417 9.62 -25.60 56.36
C ALA A 417 9.73 -26.49 57.61
N ASN A 418 10.62 -27.48 57.59
CA ASN A 418 10.93 -28.33 58.73
C ASN A 418 11.72 -27.58 59.81
N ASN A 419 12.63 -26.68 59.43
CA ASN A 419 13.36 -25.85 60.40
C ASN A 419 12.47 -24.78 61.06
N ALA A 420 11.47 -24.24 60.34
CA ALA A 420 10.50 -23.29 60.89
C ALA A 420 9.53 -23.91 61.91
N THR A 421 9.35 -25.24 61.90
CA THR A 421 8.50 -25.98 62.84
C THR A 421 9.23 -26.48 64.09
N VAL A 422 10.55 -26.29 64.21
CA VAL A 422 11.38 -26.78 65.34
C VAL A 422 11.78 -25.68 66.33
N SER A 423 11.27 -24.46 66.19
CA SER A 423 11.45 -23.39 67.20
C SER A 423 10.14 -23.13 67.96
N LEU A 424 9.88 -23.93 69.00
CA LEU A 424 8.92 -23.63 70.06
C LEU A 424 9.55 -23.94 71.42
#